data_AF-A0A552DFK1-F1
#
_entry.id   AF-A0A552DFK1-F1
#
_cell.length_a   1.000
_cell.length_b   1.000
_cell.length_c   1.000
_cell.angle_alpha   90.00
_cell.angle_beta   90.00
_cell.angle_gamma   90.00
#
_symmetry.space_group_name_H-M   'P 1'
#
loop_
_entity.id
_entity.type
_entity.pdbx_description
1 polymer ?
#
loop_
_entity_poly.entity_id
_entity_poly.type
_entity_poly.pdbx_seq_one_letter_code
_entity_poly.pdbx_strand_id
1 'polypeptide(L)'
;MSNIPPQWREEITSLPAWLRRSLGKSSEISTVQRIIKQRNIHTICEEGRCPNRGECYAQGTATFLLMGPTCTRSCAFCQVDKGHAPMPLDVEEPQKVAEAVQLLNLSYVVLTSVARDDMQDGGASWFVRTMTAIRELNPHTLIEVLTPDFAGGKGSQQERVATVVGAKPACYNHNIETVRRLQGPVRRGAKYDRSLAVLRYVKEIDRSIPTKSGLMVGHGETKEEIIETLADLRAIDCDRVTIGQYMRPSLEHLLVQKYWTPSEFSELGEIAQKMGFSQVRSGPLVRSSYHAGE
;
A
#
# COMPACT_ATOMS: atom_id res chain seq x y z
N MET A 1 15.33 26.37 6.67
CA MET A 1 16.47 25.48 6.98
C MET A 1 17.08 25.74 8.38
N SER A 2 16.55 26.68 9.18
CA SER A 2 17.23 27.21 10.37
C SER A 2 16.99 26.46 11.69
N ASN A 3 16.08 25.47 11.76
CA ASN A 3 15.75 24.75 13.01
C ASN A 3 16.15 23.26 13.01
N ILE A 4 17.06 22.85 12.13
CA ILE A 4 17.50 21.45 12.04
C ILE A 4 18.77 21.28 12.86
N PRO A 5 18.78 20.39 13.89
CA PRO A 5 19.96 20.15 14.70
C PRO A 5 21.15 19.72 13.80
N PRO A 6 22.40 20.11 14.13
CA PRO A 6 23.56 19.92 13.27
C PRO A 6 23.73 18.47 12.77
N GLN A 7 23.44 17.49 13.63
CA GLN A 7 23.54 16.05 13.33
C GLN A 7 22.68 15.59 12.15
N TRP A 8 21.59 16.30 11.81
CA TRP A 8 20.70 15.93 10.71
C TRP A 8 21.02 16.68 9.41
N ARG A 9 21.91 17.68 9.42
CA ARG A 9 22.19 18.53 8.25
C ARG A 9 22.91 17.76 7.14
N GLU A 10 23.75 16.80 7.50
CA GLU A 10 24.45 15.92 6.55
C GLU A 10 23.51 14.87 5.93
N GLU A 11 22.39 14.56 6.60
CA GLU A 11 21.41 13.55 6.16
C GLU A 11 20.32 14.08 5.21
N ILE A 12 20.26 15.40 4.98
CA ILE A 12 19.21 16.03 4.18
C ILE A 12 19.73 16.26 2.78
N THR A 13 19.51 15.27 1.91
CA THR A 13 19.71 15.43 0.47
C THR A 13 18.60 16.31 -0.10
N SER A 14 18.94 17.28 -0.96
CA SER A 14 17.93 18.13 -1.60
C SER A 14 17.01 17.31 -2.48
N LEU A 15 15.69 17.50 -2.34
CA LEU A 15 14.73 16.76 -3.16
C LEU A 15 14.90 17.14 -4.65
N PRO A 16 15.16 16.16 -5.55
CA PRO A 16 15.29 16.39 -6.97
C PRO A 16 14.07 17.05 -7.59
N ALA A 17 14.28 17.82 -8.67
CA ALA A 17 13.22 18.59 -9.32
C ALA A 17 12.05 17.71 -9.81
N TRP A 18 12.34 16.53 -10.35
CA TRP A 18 11.32 15.59 -10.87
C TRP A 18 10.43 14.95 -9.78
N LEU A 19 10.78 15.10 -8.51
CA LEU A 19 9.97 14.65 -7.37
C LEU A 19 9.14 15.79 -6.76
N ARG A 20 9.32 17.03 -7.20
CA ARG A 20 8.51 18.16 -6.77
C ARG A 20 7.24 18.21 -7.61
N ARG A 21 6.09 17.90 -7.00
CA ARG A 21 4.78 18.01 -7.65
C ARG A 21 3.89 18.96 -6.86
N SER A 22 3.11 19.77 -7.58
CA SER A 22 2.06 20.58 -7.00
C SER A 22 0.90 19.68 -6.56
N LEU A 23 0.32 19.94 -5.38
CA LEU A 23 -0.81 19.20 -4.81
C LEU A 23 -2.13 19.59 -5.51
N GLY A 24 -2.24 19.40 -6.83
CA GLY A 24 -3.49 19.49 -7.60
C GLY A 24 -4.41 20.69 -7.29
N LYS A 25 -5.72 20.54 -7.55
CA LYS A 25 -6.76 21.50 -7.15
C LYS A 25 -7.16 21.25 -5.69
N SER A 26 -7.15 22.29 -4.86
CA SER A 26 -7.43 22.20 -3.42
C SER A 26 -8.87 21.81 -3.06
N SER A 27 -9.84 22.05 -3.96
CA SER A 27 -11.28 21.91 -3.69
C SER A 27 -11.78 20.46 -3.64
N GLU A 28 -11.22 19.56 -4.46
CA GLU A 28 -11.60 18.13 -4.44
C GLU A 28 -11.02 17.45 -3.20
N ILE A 29 -9.76 17.78 -2.88
CA ILE A 29 -9.05 17.30 -1.69
C ILE A 29 -9.81 17.70 -0.42
N SER A 30 -10.28 18.95 -0.33
CA SER A 30 -10.98 19.44 0.87
C SER A 30 -12.33 18.74 1.08
N THR A 31 -13.03 18.39 0.01
CA THR A 31 -14.30 17.63 0.10
C THR A 31 -14.07 16.23 0.66
N VAL A 32 -13.08 15.51 0.14
CA VAL A 32 -12.71 14.18 0.63
C VAL A 32 -12.25 14.24 2.09
N GLN A 33 -11.37 15.17 2.43
CA GLN A 33 -10.90 15.37 3.80
C GLN A 33 -12.05 15.65 4.78
N ARG A 34 -13.03 16.47 4.38
CA ARG A 34 -14.20 16.76 5.20
C ARG A 34 -15.02 15.50 5.48
N ILE A 35 -15.29 14.68 4.47
CA ILE A 35 -16.08 13.44 4.62
C ILE A 35 -15.34 12.45 5.52
N ILE A 36 -14.05 12.22 5.27
CA ILE A 36 -13.19 11.35 6.08
C ILE A 36 -13.24 11.78 7.55
N LYS A 37 -13.05 13.07 7.83
CA LYS A 37 -13.10 13.62 9.19
C LYS A 37 -14.47 13.51 9.83
N GLN A 38 -15.55 13.79 9.09
CA GLN A 38 -16.93 13.73 9.61
C GLN A 38 -17.36 12.29 9.96
N ARG A 39 -16.90 11.30 9.19
CA ARG A 39 -17.21 9.88 9.41
C ARG A 39 -16.25 9.20 10.39
N ASN A 40 -15.20 9.89 10.84
CA ASN A 40 -14.15 9.34 11.71
C ASN A 40 -13.53 8.05 11.15
N ILE A 41 -13.17 8.08 9.87
CA ILE A 41 -12.48 7.00 9.14
C ILE A 41 -11.13 7.51 8.62
N HIS A 42 -10.29 6.61 8.12
CA HIS A 42 -8.93 6.94 7.69
C HIS A 42 -8.66 6.54 6.24
N THR A 43 -7.78 7.29 5.58
CA THR A 43 -7.23 6.92 4.26
C THR A 43 -5.72 7.01 4.28
N ILE A 44 -5.04 6.06 3.64
CA ILE A 44 -3.58 6.16 3.50
C ILE A 44 -3.17 7.35 2.61
N CYS A 45 -4.11 7.83 1.79
CA CYS A 45 -3.96 9.04 0.98
C CYS A 45 -3.64 10.27 1.86
N GLU A 46 -4.36 10.43 2.98
CA GLU A 46 -4.17 11.52 3.93
C GLU A 46 -3.07 11.21 4.94
N GLU A 47 -3.10 10.04 5.58
CA GLU A 47 -2.11 9.65 6.60
C GLU A 47 -0.68 9.59 6.02
N GLY A 48 -0.54 9.09 4.79
CA GLY A 48 0.72 9.05 4.04
C GLY A 48 1.05 10.32 3.27
N ARG A 49 0.27 11.40 3.44
CA ARG A 49 0.38 12.68 2.73
C ARG A 49 0.65 12.51 1.23
N CYS A 50 -0.08 11.61 0.57
CA CYS A 50 0.22 11.16 -0.78
C CYS A 50 0.23 12.34 -1.79
N PRO A 51 1.27 12.45 -2.65
CA PRO A 51 1.33 13.50 -3.67
C PRO A 51 0.31 13.30 -4.81
N ASN A 52 -0.29 12.12 -4.92
CA ASN A 52 -1.21 11.76 -6.01
C ASN A 52 -2.69 11.95 -5.64
N ARG A 53 -3.00 12.41 -4.41
CA ARG A 53 -4.38 12.38 -3.89
C ARG A 53 -5.38 13.14 -4.77
N GLY A 54 -5.01 14.31 -5.29
CA GLY A 54 -5.91 15.10 -6.16
C GLY A 54 -6.24 14.36 -7.45
N GLU A 55 -5.25 13.70 -8.05
CA GLU A 55 -5.46 12.90 -9.26
C GLU A 55 -6.30 11.65 -8.98
N CYS A 56 -5.98 10.91 -7.91
CA CYS A 56 -6.75 9.71 -7.53
C CYS A 56 -8.22 10.05 -7.22
N TYR A 57 -8.47 11.12 -6.46
CA TYR A 57 -9.83 11.54 -6.11
C TYR A 57 -10.61 11.99 -7.35
N ALA A 58 -9.98 12.73 -8.27
CA ALA A 58 -10.61 13.13 -9.54
C ALA A 58 -10.98 11.92 -10.42
N GLN A 59 -10.24 10.82 -10.31
CA GLN A 59 -10.51 9.55 -11.00
C GLN A 59 -11.54 8.67 -10.25
N GLY A 60 -12.14 9.14 -9.16
CA GLY A 60 -13.09 8.36 -8.38
C GLY A 60 -12.44 7.17 -7.65
N THR A 61 -11.17 7.33 -7.21
CA THR A 61 -10.43 6.31 -6.47
C THR A 61 -9.91 6.84 -5.13
N ALA A 62 -10.09 6.05 -4.07
CA ALA A 62 -9.47 6.31 -2.77
C ALA A 62 -8.96 5.02 -2.12
N THR A 63 -8.03 5.16 -1.17
CA THR A 63 -7.48 4.04 -0.42
C THR A 63 -7.76 4.20 1.08
N PHE A 64 -8.69 3.41 1.61
CA PHE A 64 -9.07 3.44 3.02
C PHE A 64 -8.09 2.64 3.87
N LEU A 65 -7.74 3.19 5.03
CA LEU A 65 -6.91 2.54 6.05
C LEU A 65 -7.82 2.00 7.15
N LEU A 66 -8.05 0.69 7.13
CA LEU A 66 -8.86 -0.02 8.10
C LEU A 66 -8.09 -0.30 9.39
N MET A 67 -8.83 -0.40 10.50
CA MET A 67 -8.35 -0.80 11.82
C MET A 67 -7.26 0.12 12.39
N GLY A 68 -7.13 1.32 11.80
CA GLY A 68 -6.15 2.35 12.15
C GLY A 68 -6.71 3.42 13.09
N PRO A 69 -6.10 4.62 13.12
CA PRO A 69 -4.99 5.09 12.28
C PRO A 69 -3.61 4.58 12.71
N THR A 70 -3.49 4.00 13.89
CA THR A 70 -2.18 3.69 14.49
C THR A 70 -1.81 2.21 14.32
N CYS A 71 -0.54 1.93 14.02
CA CYS A 71 -0.01 0.57 13.88
C CYS A 71 1.00 0.24 15.00
N THR A 72 0.94 -0.99 15.54
CA THR A 72 1.91 -1.49 16.52
C THR A 72 3.21 -1.99 15.87
N ARG A 73 3.19 -2.28 14.56
CA ARG A 73 4.41 -2.56 13.81
C ARG A 73 5.11 -1.27 13.40
N SER A 74 6.43 -1.31 13.39
CA SER A 74 7.28 -0.14 13.21
C SER A 74 8.11 -0.18 11.93
N CYS A 75 7.52 -0.55 10.78
CA CYS A 75 8.22 -0.47 9.48
C CYS A 75 8.88 0.91 9.29
N ALA A 76 10.17 0.92 8.98
CA ALA A 76 11.02 2.10 9.09
C ALA A 76 10.86 3.10 7.93
N PHE A 77 10.09 2.73 6.90
CA PHE A 77 9.68 3.60 5.78
C PHE A 77 8.27 4.21 5.99
N CYS A 78 7.48 3.64 6.89
CA CYS A 78 6.03 3.82 6.88
C CYS A 78 5.61 5.03 7.72
N GLN A 79 4.82 5.92 7.11
CA GLN A 79 4.34 7.16 7.71
C GLN A 79 3.17 6.97 8.69
N VAL A 80 2.45 5.84 8.62
CA VAL A 80 1.36 5.54 9.57
C VAL A 80 1.89 5.61 11.00
N ASP A 81 1.15 6.30 11.86
CA ASP A 81 1.52 6.54 13.26
C ASP A 81 1.81 5.23 14.01
N LYS A 82 2.77 5.29 14.92
CA LYS A 82 3.24 4.13 15.70
C LYS A 82 2.62 4.15 17.09
N GLY A 83 2.02 3.04 17.49
CA GLY A 83 1.35 2.90 18.78
C GLY A 83 1.99 1.83 19.64
N HIS A 84 1.92 2.02 20.95
CA HIS A 84 2.38 1.01 21.91
C HIS A 84 1.44 -0.20 21.99
N ALA A 85 0.13 0.04 21.81
CA ALA A 85 -0.92 -0.97 21.87
C ALA A 85 -1.89 -0.80 20.70
N PRO A 86 -2.57 -1.87 20.26
CA PRO A 86 -3.58 -1.77 19.20
C PRO A 86 -4.75 -0.91 19.67
N MET A 87 -5.33 -0.14 18.76
CA MET A 87 -6.53 0.65 19.05
C MET A 87 -7.78 -0.26 19.08
N PRO A 88 -8.78 0.06 19.93
CA PRO A 88 -10.08 -0.59 19.86
C PRO A 88 -10.68 -0.45 18.46
N LEU A 89 -11.33 -1.50 17.98
CA LEU A 89 -12.00 -1.46 16.69
C LEU A 89 -13.32 -0.71 16.79
N ASP A 90 -13.55 0.21 15.86
CA ASP A 90 -14.88 0.77 15.61
C ASP A 90 -15.73 -0.25 14.85
N VAL A 91 -16.73 -0.81 15.52
CA VAL A 91 -17.61 -1.84 14.94
C VAL A 91 -18.40 -1.35 13.72
N GLU A 92 -18.58 -0.02 13.59
CA GLU A 92 -19.26 0.63 12.47
C GLU A 92 -18.30 1.02 11.34
N GLU A 93 -16.98 0.84 11.49
CA GLU A 93 -15.98 1.20 10.45
C GLU A 93 -16.36 0.65 9.07
N PRO A 94 -16.74 -0.65 8.89
CA PRO A 94 -17.19 -1.17 7.60
C PRO A 94 -18.32 -0.34 6.95
N GLN A 95 -19.32 0.04 7.74
CA GLN A 95 -20.48 0.78 7.27
C GLN A 95 -20.12 2.24 6.93
N LYS A 96 -19.34 2.88 7.80
CA LYS A 96 -18.83 4.25 7.59
C LYS A 96 -17.98 4.35 6.32
N VAL A 97 -17.17 3.33 6.03
CA VAL A 97 -16.40 3.24 4.78
C VAL A 97 -17.34 3.10 3.58
N ALA A 98 -18.33 2.21 3.63
CA ALA A 98 -19.30 2.03 2.54
C ALA A 98 -20.07 3.32 2.22
N GLU A 99 -20.49 4.06 3.25
CA GLU A 99 -21.15 5.36 3.09
C GLU A 99 -20.22 6.43 2.52
N ALA A 100 -18.95 6.43 2.91
CA ALA A 100 -17.96 7.34 2.34
C ALA A 100 -17.70 7.04 0.85
N VAL A 101 -17.66 5.77 0.46
CA VAL A 101 -17.57 5.34 -0.94
C VAL A 101 -18.75 5.90 -1.75
N GLN A 102 -19.97 5.81 -1.21
CA GLN A 102 -21.18 6.34 -1.84
C GLN A 102 -21.15 7.87 -1.97
N LEU A 103 -20.84 8.58 -0.87
CA LEU A 103 -20.80 10.05 -0.82
C LEU A 103 -19.74 10.63 -1.77
N LEU A 104 -18.66 9.91 -1.99
CA LEU A 104 -17.57 10.30 -2.88
C LEU A 104 -17.74 9.79 -4.32
N ASN A 105 -18.79 8.99 -4.59
CA ASN A 105 -19.06 8.39 -5.89
C ASN A 105 -17.83 7.65 -6.46
N LEU A 106 -17.18 6.82 -5.63
CA LEU A 106 -15.96 6.11 -6.04
C LEU A 106 -16.31 4.90 -6.91
N SER A 107 -15.70 4.80 -8.08
CA SER A 107 -15.82 3.65 -8.99
C SER A 107 -14.85 2.52 -8.62
N TYR A 108 -13.73 2.86 -7.97
CA TYR A 108 -12.71 1.92 -7.56
C TYR A 108 -12.21 2.24 -6.15
N VAL A 109 -12.15 1.24 -5.29
CA VAL A 109 -11.73 1.40 -3.89
C VAL A 109 -10.59 0.45 -3.60
N VAL A 110 -9.55 0.97 -2.95
CA VAL A 110 -8.51 0.12 -2.35
C VAL A 110 -8.73 0.08 -0.84
N LEU A 111 -8.83 -1.12 -0.28
CA LEU A 111 -8.84 -1.33 1.17
C LEU A 111 -7.45 -1.76 1.61
N THR A 112 -6.84 -1.05 2.54
CA THR A 112 -5.61 -1.48 3.22
C THR A 112 -5.84 -1.47 4.72
N SER A 113 -4.95 -2.05 5.51
CA SER A 113 -5.04 -1.95 6.96
C SER A 113 -3.68 -1.76 7.63
N VAL A 114 -3.72 -1.36 8.89
CA VAL A 114 -2.58 -1.63 9.79
C VAL A 114 -2.48 -3.13 10.07
N ALA A 115 -1.31 -3.59 10.52
CA ALA A 115 -1.17 -4.96 11.01
C ALA A 115 -1.88 -5.12 12.37
N ARG A 116 -2.68 -6.18 12.51
CA ARG A 116 -3.45 -6.51 13.72
C ARG A 116 -3.03 -7.86 14.28
N ASP A 117 -1.79 -7.92 14.75
CA ASP A 117 -1.20 -9.14 15.32
C ASP A 117 -1.90 -9.61 16.61
N ASP A 118 -2.69 -8.72 17.22
CA ASP A 118 -3.53 -8.98 18.39
C ASP A 118 -4.84 -9.73 18.07
N MET A 119 -5.29 -9.70 16.81
CA MET A 119 -6.53 -10.36 16.40
C MET A 119 -6.30 -11.82 16.03
N GLN A 120 -7.27 -12.70 16.35
CA GLN A 120 -7.17 -14.13 16.07
C GLN A 120 -7.02 -14.43 14.57
N ASP A 121 -7.65 -13.67 13.70
CA ASP A 121 -7.61 -13.83 12.25
C ASP A 121 -6.69 -12.81 11.57
N GLY A 122 -5.88 -12.07 12.34
CA GLY A 122 -5.03 -10.99 11.83
C GLY A 122 -5.78 -9.84 11.15
N GLY A 123 -7.10 -9.72 11.37
CA GLY A 123 -7.96 -8.72 10.73
C GLY A 123 -8.57 -9.13 9.38
N ALA A 124 -8.37 -10.37 8.93
CA ALA A 124 -8.87 -10.86 7.64
C ALA A 124 -10.40 -10.73 7.50
N SER A 125 -11.17 -11.07 8.54
CA SER A 125 -12.63 -10.91 8.54
C SER A 125 -13.06 -9.45 8.44
N TRP A 126 -12.23 -8.50 8.88
CA TRP A 126 -12.55 -7.08 8.83
C TRP A 126 -12.52 -6.53 7.39
N PHE A 127 -11.58 -7.02 6.57
CA PHE A 127 -11.59 -6.77 5.13
C PHE A 127 -12.89 -7.30 4.51
N VAL A 128 -13.27 -8.54 4.81
CA VAL A 128 -14.50 -9.15 4.28
C VAL A 128 -15.74 -8.35 4.67
N ARG A 129 -15.88 -7.99 5.95
CA ARG A 129 -17.01 -7.18 6.43
C ARG A 129 -17.10 -5.83 5.71
N THR A 130 -15.96 -5.18 5.47
CA THR A 130 -15.91 -3.90 4.76
C THR A 130 -16.25 -4.07 3.28
N MET A 131 -15.74 -5.10 2.62
CA MET A 131 -16.08 -5.41 1.23
C MET A 131 -17.57 -5.69 1.05
N THR A 132 -18.18 -6.44 1.97
CA THR A 132 -19.61 -6.75 1.96
C THR A 132 -20.43 -5.47 2.10
N ALA A 133 -20.14 -4.63 3.10
CA ALA A 133 -20.86 -3.36 3.31
C ALA A 133 -20.74 -2.44 2.07
N ILE A 134 -19.56 -2.35 1.45
CA ILE A 134 -19.37 -1.55 0.24
C ILE A 134 -20.26 -2.08 -0.89
N ARG A 135 -20.31 -3.39 -1.13
CA ARG A 135 -21.10 -3.97 -2.22
C ARG A 135 -22.61 -3.85 -2.03
N GLU A 136 -23.08 -3.93 -0.79
CA GLU A 136 -24.49 -3.75 -0.45
C GLU A 136 -24.96 -2.33 -0.79
N LEU A 137 -24.13 -1.31 -0.54
CA LEU A 137 -24.48 0.09 -0.78
C LEU A 137 -24.04 0.62 -2.15
N ASN A 138 -22.99 0.03 -2.73
CA ASN A 138 -22.31 0.48 -3.96
C ASN A 138 -22.02 -0.71 -4.90
N PRO A 139 -23.06 -1.31 -5.52
CA PRO A 139 -22.95 -2.58 -6.23
C PRO A 139 -22.05 -2.55 -7.49
N HIS A 140 -21.73 -1.37 -8.01
CA HIS A 140 -20.88 -1.20 -9.19
C HIS A 140 -19.41 -0.86 -8.87
N THR A 141 -19.09 -0.59 -7.60
CA THR A 141 -17.73 -0.23 -7.19
C THR A 141 -16.83 -1.46 -7.14
N LEU A 142 -15.69 -1.39 -7.83
CA LEU A 142 -14.67 -2.44 -7.77
C LEU A 142 -13.79 -2.26 -6.52
N ILE A 143 -13.34 -3.37 -5.94
CA ILE A 143 -12.58 -3.36 -4.68
C ILE A 143 -11.25 -4.13 -4.83
N GLU A 144 -10.13 -3.42 -4.74
CA GLU A 144 -8.79 -4.01 -4.52
C GLU A 144 -8.51 -4.09 -3.01
N VAL A 145 -7.85 -5.15 -2.58
CA VAL A 145 -7.33 -5.26 -1.20
C VAL A 145 -5.81 -5.16 -1.23
N LEU A 146 -5.24 -4.35 -0.33
CA LEU A 146 -3.81 -4.30 -0.02
C LEU A 146 -3.62 -4.87 1.39
N THR A 147 -3.33 -6.16 1.49
CA THR A 147 -3.35 -6.83 2.79
C THR A 147 -2.02 -6.76 3.52
N PRO A 148 -2.02 -6.82 4.87
CA PRO A 148 -0.83 -7.19 5.61
C PRO A 148 -0.39 -8.63 5.27
N ASP A 149 0.72 -9.07 5.85
CA ASP A 149 1.24 -10.44 5.63
C ASP A 149 0.52 -11.52 6.44
N PHE A 150 -0.42 -11.14 7.32
CA PHE A 150 -1.12 -12.02 8.24
C PHE A 150 -0.19 -12.94 9.07
N ALA A 151 0.97 -12.41 9.47
CA ALA A 151 1.93 -13.14 10.30
C ALA A 151 1.40 -13.43 11.72
N GLY A 152 0.67 -12.48 12.30
CA GLY A 152 -0.05 -12.68 13.56
C GLY A 152 -1.33 -13.49 13.40
N GLY A 153 -1.98 -13.78 14.53
CA GLY A 153 -3.21 -14.57 14.59
C GLY A 153 -3.01 -16.06 14.86
N LYS A 154 -4.12 -16.75 15.09
CA LYS A 154 -4.24 -18.19 15.29
C LYS A 154 -4.60 -18.88 13.98
N GLY A 155 -4.13 -20.12 13.80
CA GLY A 155 -4.26 -20.85 12.54
C GLY A 155 -3.19 -20.49 11.51
N SER A 156 -3.30 -21.03 10.32
CA SER A 156 -2.36 -20.83 9.22
C SER A 156 -2.55 -19.47 8.53
N GLN A 157 -1.45 -18.94 7.99
CA GLN A 157 -1.47 -17.76 7.13
C GLN A 157 -2.40 -17.96 5.93
N GLN A 158 -2.43 -19.18 5.38
CA GLN A 158 -3.23 -19.53 4.21
C GLN A 158 -4.74 -19.43 4.48
N GLU A 159 -5.23 -19.82 5.67
CA GLU A 159 -6.65 -19.67 6.04
C GLU A 159 -7.09 -18.19 6.08
N ARG A 160 -6.22 -17.32 6.58
CA ARG A 160 -6.47 -15.87 6.61
C ARG A 160 -6.49 -15.28 5.20
N VAL A 161 -5.56 -15.71 4.34
CA VAL A 161 -5.59 -15.33 2.90
C VAL A 161 -6.87 -15.86 2.23
N ALA A 162 -7.24 -17.11 2.47
CA ALA A 162 -8.45 -17.73 1.94
C ALA A 162 -9.73 -16.99 2.33
N THR A 163 -9.77 -16.44 3.54
CA THR A 163 -10.91 -15.63 4.02
C THR A 163 -11.12 -14.40 3.14
N VAL A 164 -10.04 -13.66 2.82
CA VAL A 164 -10.12 -12.47 1.96
C VAL A 164 -10.34 -12.85 0.49
N VAL A 165 -9.71 -13.91 0.00
CA VAL A 165 -9.93 -14.47 -1.35
C VAL A 165 -11.38 -14.88 -1.56
N GLY A 166 -12.03 -15.49 -0.56
CA GLY A 166 -13.43 -15.88 -0.61
C GLY A 166 -14.39 -14.70 -0.83
N ALA A 167 -13.97 -13.48 -0.46
CA ALA A 167 -14.71 -12.25 -0.75
C ALA A 167 -14.47 -11.73 -2.19
N LYS A 168 -13.70 -12.40 -3.04
CA LYS A 168 -13.49 -12.10 -4.47
C LYS A 168 -13.12 -10.63 -4.75
N PRO A 169 -12.01 -10.10 -4.22
CA PRO A 169 -11.55 -8.77 -4.60
C PRO A 169 -11.24 -8.70 -6.10
N ALA A 170 -11.40 -7.52 -6.70
CA ALA A 170 -11.04 -7.26 -8.10
C ALA A 170 -9.52 -7.41 -8.35
N CYS A 171 -8.72 -7.19 -7.31
CA CYS A 171 -7.28 -7.39 -7.29
C CYS A 171 -6.84 -7.66 -5.85
N TYR A 172 -5.95 -8.64 -5.65
CA TYR A 172 -5.32 -8.94 -4.38
C TYR A 172 -3.88 -8.44 -4.38
N ASN A 173 -3.64 -7.37 -3.63
CA ASN A 173 -2.35 -6.72 -3.52
C ASN A 173 -1.67 -7.07 -2.18
N HIS A 174 -0.40 -7.43 -2.23
CA HIS A 174 0.48 -7.51 -1.07
C HIS A 174 1.88 -7.07 -1.48
N ASN A 175 2.34 -5.95 -0.92
CA ASN A 175 3.65 -5.41 -1.28
C ASN A 175 4.79 -6.19 -0.63
N ILE A 176 5.81 -6.51 -1.44
CA ILE A 176 7.11 -6.98 -0.96
C ILE A 176 7.97 -5.83 -0.43
N GLU A 177 7.69 -4.60 -0.87
CA GLU A 177 8.30 -3.30 -0.51
C GLU A 177 9.77 -3.12 -0.89
N THR A 178 10.62 -4.14 -0.70
CA THR A 178 12.06 -4.05 -0.96
C THR A 178 12.66 -5.42 -1.23
N VAL A 179 13.93 -5.44 -1.63
CA VAL A 179 14.70 -6.64 -1.97
C VAL A 179 15.03 -7.48 -0.73
N ARG A 180 15.32 -8.77 -0.91
CA ARG A 180 15.53 -9.76 0.17
C ARG A 180 16.49 -9.26 1.27
N ARG A 181 17.64 -8.70 0.90
CA ARG A 181 18.68 -8.19 1.82
C ARG A 181 18.17 -7.08 2.75
N LEU A 182 17.24 -6.24 2.28
CA LEU A 182 16.78 -5.04 3.00
C LEU A 182 15.50 -5.24 3.80
N GLN A 183 14.92 -6.44 3.81
CA GLN A 183 13.65 -6.70 4.49
C GLN A 183 13.71 -6.41 6.00
N GLY A 184 14.78 -6.82 6.68
CA GLY A 184 14.98 -6.56 8.10
C GLY A 184 14.99 -5.08 8.46
N PRO A 185 15.90 -4.25 7.91
CA PRO A 185 15.96 -2.83 8.23
C PRO A 185 14.72 -2.04 7.75
N VAL A 186 14.13 -2.39 6.60
CA VAL A 186 12.99 -1.64 6.04
C VAL A 186 11.66 -2.04 6.70
N ARG A 187 11.42 -3.34 6.90
CA ARG A 187 10.11 -3.90 7.30
C ARG A 187 10.22 -4.70 8.61
N ARG A 188 10.37 -3.99 9.73
CA ARG A 188 10.36 -4.60 11.06
C ARG A 188 9.09 -5.42 11.28
N GLY A 189 9.25 -6.74 11.40
CA GLY A 189 8.17 -7.69 11.60
C GLY A 189 7.68 -8.41 10.35
N ALA A 190 8.11 -8.03 9.14
CA ALA A 190 7.83 -8.74 7.88
C ALA A 190 8.98 -9.67 7.48
N LYS A 191 8.73 -10.65 6.60
CA LYS A 191 9.76 -11.52 6.00
C LYS A 191 9.51 -11.68 4.50
N TYR A 192 10.58 -11.72 3.71
CA TYR A 192 10.53 -11.83 2.25
C TYR A 192 9.67 -13.03 1.79
N ASP A 193 10.04 -14.24 2.22
CA ASP A 193 9.38 -15.48 1.77
C ASP A 193 7.95 -15.57 2.29
N ARG A 194 7.66 -14.95 3.44
CA ARG A 194 6.28 -14.87 3.96
C ARG A 194 5.40 -13.95 3.11
N SER A 195 5.97 -12.84 2.62
CA SER A 195 5.28 -11.95 1.68
C SER A 195 5.03 -12.62 0.33
N LEU A 196 6.02 -13.36 -0.20
CA LEU A 196 5.81 -14.18 -1.41
C LEU A 196 4.74 -15.25 -1.18
N ALA A 197 4.74 -15.89 -0.01
CA ALA A 197 3.74 -16.91 0.33
C ALA A 197 2.30 -16.37 0.29
N VAL A 198 2.04 -15.13 0.72
CA VAL A 198 0.70 -14.51 0.62
C VAL A 198 0.18 -14.57 -0.81
N LEU A 199 0.97 -14.06 -1.76
CA LEU A 199 0.58 -13.98 -3.17
C LEU A 199 0.48 -15.36 -3.82
N ARG A 200 1.39 -16.27 -3.46
CA ARG A 200 1.33 -17.67 -3.88
C ARG A 200 0.04 -18.34 -3.41
N TYR A 201 -0.36 -18.15 -2.14
CA TYR A 201 -1.60 -18.72 -1.61
C TYR A 201 -2.83 -18.20 -2.35
N VAL A 202 -2.88 -16.91 -2.72
CA VAL A 202 -3.98 -16.39 -3.55
C VAL A 202 -4.10 -17.19 -4.85
N LYS A 203 -2.98 -17.42 -5.54
CA LYS A 203 -2.96 -18.22 -6.78
C LYS A 203 -3.31 -19.69 -6.56
N GLU A 204 -2.93 -20.29 -5.44
CA GLU A 204 -3.30 -21.67 -5.12
C GLU A 204 -4.80 -21.82 -4.81
N ILE A 205 -5.41 -20.81 -4.21
CA ILE A 205 -6.83 -20.83 -3.81
C ILE A 205 -7.73 -20.45 -4.99
N ASP A 206 -7.43 -19.36 -5.69
CA ASP A 206 -8.19 -18.89 -6.85
C ASP A 206 -7.27 -18.18 -7.85
N ARG A 207 -6.82 -18.91 -8.87
CA ARG A 207 -5.96 -18.36 -9.94
C ARG A 207 -6.62 -17.23 -10.74
N SER A 208 -7.95 -17.10 -10.72
CA SER A 208 -8.68 -16.07 -11.47
C SER A 208 -8.54 -14.67 -10.87
N ILE A 209 -8.18 -14.56 -9.59
CA ILE A 209 -7.97 -13.28 -8.93
C ILE A 209 -6.61 -12.71 -9.37
N PRO A 210 -6.57 -11.48 -9.92
CA PRO A 210 -5.32 -10.80 -10.22
C PRO A 210 -4.54 -10.54 -8.93
N THR A 211 -3.26 -10.88 -8.90
CA THR A 211 -2.35 -10.56 -7.81
C THR A 211 -1.45 -9.39 -8.16
N LYS A 212 -1.09 -8.60 -7.15
CA LYS A 212 -0.27 -7.40 -7.30
C LYS A 212 0.74 -7.28 -6.17
N SER A 213 1.90 -6.74 -6.50
CA SER A 213 2.89 -6.34 -5.50
C SER A 213 3.53 -4.99 -5.86
N GLY A 214 4.34 -4.49 -4.95
CA GLY A 214 5.02 -3.21 -5.12
C GLY A 214 6.39 -3.18 -4.46
N LEU A 215 7.29 -2.40 -5.07
CA LEU A 215 8.60 -2.06 -4.54
C LEU A 215 8.74 -0.54 -4.39
N MET A 216 9.36 -0.14 -3.30
CA MET A 216 9.88 1.21 -3.09
C MET A 216 11.40 1.19 -3.26
N VAL A 217 11.88 1.85 -4.30
CA VAL A 217 13.32 1.95 -4.62
C VAL A 217 13.91 3.22 -4.01
N GLY A 218 15.16 3.15 -3.58
CA GLY A 218 15.90 4.19 -2.87
C GLY A 218 16.29 3.81 -1.45
N HIS A 219 16.12 2.55 -1.04
CA HIS A 219 16.53 2.03 0.28
C HIS A 219 17.98 1.52 0.31
N GLY A 220 18.65 1.48 -0.84
CA GLY A 220 20.03 0.98 -1.00
C GLY A 220 20.12 -0.36 -1.73
N GLU A 221 19.03 -0.76 -2.37
CA GLU A 221 19.01 -1.87 -3.31
C GLU A 221 19.75 -1.53 -4.61
N THR A 222 20.36 -2.55 -5.21
CA THR A 222 20.93 -2.48 -6.55
C THR A 222 19.88 -2.80 -7.61
N LYS A 223 20.17 -2.47 -8.88
CA LYS A 223 19.29 -2.81 -9.99
C LYS A 223 19.13 -4.32 -10.14
N GLU A 224 20.21 -5.06 -9.94
CA GLU A 224 20.26 -6.52 -10.04
C GLU A 224 19.36 -7.17 -8.98
N GLU A 225 19.38 -6.67 -7.74
CA GLU A 225 18.49 -7.15 -6.68
C GLU A 225 17.01 -6.81 -6.95
N ILE A 226 16.72 -5.68 -7.61
CA ILE A 226 15.35 -5.36 -8.05
C ILE A 226 14.91 -6.38 -9.12
N ILE A 227 15.76 -6.67 -10.10
CA ILE A 227 15.49 -7.65 -11.17
C ILE A 227 15.26 -9.05 -10.58
N GLU A 228 16.08 -9.48 -9.61
CA GLU A 228 15.90 -10.73 -8.88
C GLU A 228 14.54 -10.75 -8.16
N THR A 229 14.17 -9.65 -7.49
CA THR A 229 12.88 -9.55 -6.80
C THR A 229 11.69 -9.61 -7.77
N LEU A 230 11.83 -9.01 -8.96
CA LEU A 230 10.81 -9.11 -10.01
C LEU A 230 10.70 -10.55 -10.54
N ALA A 231 11.82 -11.26 -10.70
CA ALA A 231 11.82 -12.66 -11.09
C ALA A 231 11.15 -13.54 -10.02
N ASP A 232 11.43 -13.31 -8.73
CA ASP A 232 10.79 -14.02 -7.62
C ASP A 232 9.27 -13.81 -7.60
N LEU A 233 8.81 -12.57 -7.81
CA LEU A 233 7.38 -12.26 -7.92
C LEU A 233 6.75 -12.97 -9.12
N ARG A 234 7.44 -13.04 -10.26
CA ARG A 234 6.96 -13.77 -11.44
C ARG A 234 6.93 -15.28 -11.23
N ALA A 235 7.88 -15.85 -10.50
CA ALA A 235 7.95 -17.28 -10.21
C ALA A 235 6.75 -17.79 -9.40
N ILE A 236 6.04 -16.90 -8.70
CA ILE A 236 4.79 -17.20 -7.99
C ILE A 236 3.53 -16.68 -8.71
N ASP A 237 3.64 -16.43 -10.02
CA ASP A 237 2.55 -15.93 -10.85
C ASP A 237 1.97 -14.58 -10.39
N CYS A 238 2.77 -13.64 -9.86
CA CYS A 238 2.30 -12.29 -9.56
C CYS A 238 1.99 -11.50 -10.85
N ASP A 239 0.74 -11.07 -11.05
CA ASP A 239 0.31 -10.50 -12.35
C ASP A 239 0.75 -9.06 -12.56
N ARG A 240 0.69 -8.24 -11.49
CA ARG A 240 0.86 -6.78 -11.57
C ARG A 240 1.97 -6.30 -10.65
N VAL A 241 2.70 -5.27 -11.07
CA VAL A 241 3.75 -4.67 -10.23
C VAL A 241 3.80 -3.15 -10.31
N THR A 242 4.02 -2.53 -9.15
CA THR A 242 4.30 -1.10 -9.04
C THR A 242 5.73 -0.87 -8.54
N ILE A 243 6.48 0.04 -9.17
CA ILE A 243 7.83 0.43 -8.75
C ILE A 243 7.84 1.94 -8.55
N GLY A 244 8.03 2.39 -7.30
CA GLY A 244 7.97 3.79 -6.91
C GLY A 244 9.17 4.26 -6.10
N GLN A 245 9.42 5.56 -6.02
CA GLN A 245 10.51 6.10 -5.19
C GLN A 245 10.12 6.05 -3.71
N TYR A 246 11.04 5.58 -2.87
CA TYR A 246 10.97 5.78 -1.43
C TYR A 246 11.14 7.27 -1.12
N MET A 247 10.14 7.83 -0.45
CA MET A 247 10.11 9.21 0.00
C MET A 247 10.12 9.22 1.53
N ARG A 248 11.24 9.65 2.12
CA ARG A 248 11.43 9.72 3.57
C ARG A 248 10.34 10.60 4.22
N PRO A 249 9.43 10.05 5.05
CA PRO A 249 8.33 10.82 5.63
C PRO A 249 8.77 11.83 6.70
N SER A 250 9.73 11.45 7.55
CA SER A 250 10.31 12.30 8.59
C SER A 250 11.78 11.95 8.82
N LEU A 251 12.45 12.76 9.64
CA LEU A 251 13.82 12.50 10.07
C LEU A 251 13.95 11.17 10.84
N GLU A 252 12.90 10.67 11.49
CA GLU A 252 12.97 9.39 12.22
C GLU A 252 12.94 8.15 11.32
N HIS A 253 12.61 8.33 10.03
CA HIS A 253 12.56 7.26 9.03
C HIS A 253 13.90 7.06 8.34
N LEU A 254 14.05 5.91 7.67
CA LEU A 254 15.27 5.55 6.94
C LEU A 254 15.71 6.64 5.96
N LEU A 255 17.02 6.80 5.80
CA LEU A 255 17.61 7.66 4.79
C LEU A 255 17.28 7.17 3.38
N VAL A 256 17.05 8.11 2.48
CA VAL A 256 17.05 7.81 1.04
C VAL A 256 18.50 7.59 0.61
N GLN A 257 18.82 6.38 0.14
CA GLN A 257 20.15 6.02 -0.35
C GLN A 257 20.37 6.44 -1.80
N LYS A 258 19.29 6.45 -2.61
CA LYS A 258 19.31 6.84 -4.02
C LYS A 258 17.98 7.44 -4.43
N TYR A 259 18.02 8.56 -5.15
CA TYR A 259 16.90 9.04 -5.94
C TYR A 259 17.02 8.49 -7.35
N TRP A 260 16.19 7.52 -7.69
CA TRP A 260 16.14 6.92 -9.01
C TRP A 260 15.57 7.93 -10.01
N THR A 261 16.18 7.99 -11.19
CA THR A 261 15.81 8.92 -12.26
C THR A 261 14.61 8.39 -13.06
N PRO A 262 13.82 9.27 -13.72
CA PRO A 262 12.71 8.83 -14.57
C PRO A 262 13.12 7.82 -15.66
N SER A 263 14.34 7.95 -16.22
CA SER A 263 14.86 7.00 -17.21
C SER A 263 15.13 5.63 -16.60
N GLU A 264 15.67 5.55 -15.39
CA GLU A 264 15.88 4.25 -14.71
C GLU A 264 14.54 3.60 -14.33
N PHE A 265 13.53 4.37 -13.92
CA PHE A 265 12.17 3.83 -13.73
C PHE A 265 11.59 3.29 -15.04
N SER A 266 11.79 3.99 -16.15
CA SER A 266 11.34 3.53 -17.48
C SER A 266 11.99 2.20 -17.84
N GLU A 267 13.30 2.08 -17.63
CA GLU A 267 14.05 0.85 -17.86
C GLU A 267 13.56 -0.32 -16.98
N LEU A 268 13.38 -0.09 -15.67
CA LEU A 268 12.82 -1.10 -14.76
C LEU A 268 11.41 -1.53 -15.18
N GLY A 269 10.62 -0.59 -15.69
CA GLY A 269 9.28 -0.84 -16.23
C GLY A 269 9.32 -1.76 -17.46
N GLU A 270 10.21 -1.50 -18.41
CA GLU A 270 10.39 -2.34 -19.59
C GLU A 270 10.88 -3.75 -19.23
N ILE A 271 11.80 -3.86 -18.26
CA ILE A 271 12.27 -5.16 -17.78
C ILE A 271 11.12 -5.96 -17.18
N ALA A 272 10.31 -5.35 -16.30
CA ALA A 272 9.14 -6.01 -15.73
C ALA A 272 8.14 -6.46 -16.82
N GLN A 273 7.85 -5.61 -17.81
CA GLN A 273 6.98 -5.98 -18.93
C GLN A 273 7.53 -7.19 -19.71
N LYS A 274 8.83 -7.21 -20.01
CA LYS A 274 9.49 -8.35 -20.68
C LYS A 274 9.46 -9.64 -19.86
N MET A 275 9.38 -9.55 -18.53
CA MET A 275 9.20 -10.70 -17.63
C MET A 275 7.75 -11.21 -17.56
N GLY A 276 6.80 -10.54 -18.23
CA GLY A 276 5.42 -10.99 -18.37
C GLY A 276 4.45 -10.51 -17.29
N PHE A 277 4.75 -9.41 -16.58
CA PHE A 277 3.73 -8.72 -15.78
C PHE A 277 2.67 -8.11 -16.71
N SER A 278 1.39 -8.36 -16.44
CA SER A 278 0.26 -7.88 -17.26
C SER A 278 -0.03 -6.40 -17.07
N GLN A 279 0.28 -5.84 -15.90
CA GLN A 279 0.20 -4.42 -15.62
C GLN A 279 1.44 -3.96 -14.85
N VAL A 280 2.15 -2.98 -15.41
CA VAL A 280 3.32 -2.36 -14.80
C VAL A 280 3.08 -0.87 -14.65
N ARG A 281 3.35 -0.34 -13.46
CA ARG A 281 3.49 1.10 -13.23
C ARG A 281 4.86 1.33 -12.58
N SER A 282 5.76 2.02 -13.28
CA SER A 282 7.10 2.31 -12.80
C SER A 282 7.38 3.80 -12.96
N GLY A 283 7.62 4.50 -11.85
CA GLY A 283 7.85 5.93 -11.91
C GLY A 283 8.06 6.56 -10.53
N PRO A 284 8.68 7.75 -10.46
CA PRO A 284 9.09 8.34 -9.18
C PRO A 284 7.95 8.50 -8.17
N LEU A 285 6.77 8.91 -8.62
CA LEU A 285 5.62 9.15 -7.73
C LEU A 285 4.62 7.99 -7.69
N VAL A 286 4.91 6.86 -8.35
CA VAL A 286 4.03 5.70 -8.34
C VAL A 286 3.89 5.16 -6.90
N ARG A 287 2.66 4.77 -6.55
CA ARG A 287 2.31 4.09 -5.30
C ARG A 287 1.48 2.86 -5.65
N SER A 288 1.37 1.89 -4.74
CA SER A 288 0.62 0.65 -4.97
C SER A 288 -0.82 0.88 -5.43
N SER A 289 -1.49 1.93 -4.93
CA SER A 289 -2.86 2.28 -5.33
C SER A 289 -2.98 3.30 -6.46
N TYR A 290 -1.87 3.80 -7.01
CA TYR A 290 -1.88 4.77 -8.09
C TYR A 290 -2.33 4.10 -9.40
N HIS A 291 -3.38 4.65 -10.03
CA HIS A 291 -4.01 4.10 -11.24
C HIS A 291 -4.44 2.62 -11.10
N ALA A 292 -4.87 2.20 -9.90
CA ALA A 292 -5.29 0.81 -9.66
C ALA A 292 -6.60 0.43 -10.36
N GLY A 293 -7.46 1.42 -10.65
CA GLY A 293 -8.73 1.21 -11.37
C GLY A 293 -8.59 1.11 -12.90
N GLU A 294 -7.37 1.21 -13.42
CA GLU A 294 -7.05 1.02 -14.84
C GLU A 294 -6.65 -0.43 -15.16
#